data_AF-A0A3D9RTA0-F1
#
_entry.id   AF-A0A3D9RTA0-F1
#
_cell.length_a   1.000
_cell.length_b   1.000
_cell.length_c   1.000
_cell.angle_alpha   90.00
_cell.angle_beta   90.00
_cell.angle_gamma   90.00
#
_symmetry.space_group_name_H-M   'P 1'
#
loop_
_entity.id
_entity.type
_entity.pdbx_description
1 polymer ?
#
loop_
_entity_poly.entity_id
_entity_poly.type
_entity_poly.pdbx_seq_one_letter_code
_entity_poly.pdbx_strand_id
1 'polypeptide(L)' 'MRHIILRTLKKIIMGCFRVLLCIIFPPLAVIDKGCGSIIIVFILTCLGWIPGVIAALIINNNPKN' A
#
# COMPACT_ATOMS: atom_id res chain seq x y z
N MET A 1 -5.47 30.01 2.77
CA MET A 1 -4.98 29.55 1.45
C MET A 1 -3.70 28.71 1.54
N ARG A 2 -2.62 29.17 2.18
CA ARG A 2 -1.34 28.42 2.37
C ARG A 2 -1.47 27.03 3.03
N HIS A 3 -2.40 26.84 3.97
CA HIS A 3 -2.65 25.55 4.65
C HIS A 3 -3.35 24.48 3.78
N ILE A 4 -4.06 24.86 2.70
CA ILE A 4 -4.66 23.87 1.78
C ILE A 4 -3.58 23.28 0.87
N ILE A 5 -2.69 24.12 0.35
CA ILE A 5 -1.59 23.71 -0.54
C ILE A 5 -0.61 22.78 0.18
N LEU A 6 -0.20 23.09 1.42
CA LEU A 6 0.69 22.22 2.20
C LEU A 6 0.05 20.86 2.52
N ARG A 7 -1.28 20.78 2.69
CA ARG A 7 -1.98 19.51 2.91
C ARG A 7 -2.05 18.66 1.64
N THR A 8 -2.34 19.27 0.49
CA THR A 8 -2.36 18.56 -0.79
C THR A 8 -0.99 18.05 -1.19
N LEU A 9 0.06 18.88 -1.03
CA LEU A 9 1.44 18.48 -1.34
C LEU A 9 1.89 17.30 -0.47
N LYS A 10 1.63 17.35 0.85
CA LYS A 10 1.95 16.25 1.76
C LYS A 10 1.19 14.96 1.39
N LYS A 11 -0.04 15.07 0.90
CA LYS A 11 -0.86 13.91 0.49
C LYS A 11 -0.29 13.18 -0.73
N ILE A 12 0.26 13.92 -1.70
CA ILE A 12 0.88 13.35 -2.91
C ILE A 12 2.18 12.60 -2.57
N ILE A 13 3.01 13.19 -1.70
CA ILE A 13 4.29 12.59 -1.26
C ILE A 13 4.06 11.26 -0.51
N MET A 14 3.03 11.20 0.35
CA MET A 14 2.70 10.00 1.13
C MET A 14 2.12 8.86 0.28
N GLY A 15 1.41 9.17 -0.81
CA GLY A 15 0.85 8.16 -1.72
C GLY A 15 1.90 7.47 -2.57
N CYS A 16 2.85 8.22 -3.14
CA CYS A 16 3.89 7.66 -4.01
C CYS A 16 4.87 6.77 -3.23
N PHE A 17 5.24 7.18 -2.00
CA PHE A 17 6.09 6.38 -1.12
C PHE A 17 5.44 5.05 -0.72
N ARG A 18 4.12 5.03 -0.48
CA ARG A 18 3.39 3.77 -0.21
C ARG A 18 3.39 2.81 -1.40
N VAL A 19 3.26 3.32 -2.62
CA VAL A 19 3.32 2.48 -3.83
C VAL A 19 4.71 1.88 -4.03
N LEU A 20 5.77 2.66 -3.81
CA LEU A 20 7.14 2.16 -3.86
C LEU A 20 7.38 1.07 -2.78
N LEU A 21 6.82 1.25 -1.59
CA LEU A 21 6.88 0.27 -0.50
C LEU A 21 6.12 -1.02 -0.84
N CYS A 22 4.97 -0.95 -1.53
CA CYS A 22 4.25 -2.13 -2.02
C CYS A 22 5.05 -2.98 -3.01
N ILE A 23 5.94 -2.36 -3.80
CA ILE A 23 6.75 -3.06 -4.81
C ILE A 23 7.94 -3.76 -4.15
N ILE A 24 8.63 -3.10 -3.22
CA ILE A 24 9.83 -3.63 -2.55
C ILE A 24 9.47 -4.63 -1.44
N PHE A 25 8.43 -4.35 -0.67
CA PHE A 25 8.01 -5.18 0.47
C PHE A 25 6.48 -5.21 0.60
N PRO A 26 5.79 -5.99 -0.26
CA PRO A 26 4.32 -6.05 -0.29
C PRO A 26 3.65 -6.33 1.07
N PRO A 27 4.14 -7.25 1.93
CA PRO A 27 3.50 -7.50 3.22
C PRO A 27 3.64 -6.35 4.23
N LEU A 28 4.71 -5.55 4.18
CA LEU A 28 4.89 -4.41 5.08
C LEU A 28 3.94 -3.25 4.72
N ALA A 29 3.68 -3.03 3.44
CA ALA A 29 2.80 -1.96 2.97
C ALA A 29 1.33 -2.17 3.35
N VAL A 30 0.97 -3.40 3.72
CA VAL A 30 -0.40 -3.82 4.09
C VAL A 30 -0.62 -3.87 5.61
N ILE A 31 0.43 -3.64 6.42
CA ILE A 31 0.33 -3.58 7.90
C ILE A 31 -0.71 -2.55 8.36
N ASP A 32 -0.73 -1.38 7.71
CA ASP A 32 -1.68 -0.30 7.99
C ASP A 32 -3.13 -0.62 7.61
N LYS A 33 -3.37 -1.69 6.83
CA LYS A 33 -4.67 -2.01 6.21
C LYS A 33 -5.33 -3.25 6.84
N GLY A 34 -4.72 -3.88 7.84
CA GLY A 34 -5.31 -4.94 8.66
C GLY A 34 -4.62 -6.30 8.57
N CYS A 35 -4.64 -7.06 9.67
CA CYS A 35 -3.86 -8.29 9.86
C CYS A 35 -4.21 -9.41 8.86
N GLY A 36 -5.49 -9.57 8.50
CA GLY A 36 -5.91 -10.59 7.53
C GLY A 36 -5.35 -10.37 6.12
N SER A 37 -5.24 -9.12 5.70
CA SER A 37 -4.68 -8.74 4.40
C SER A 37 -3.19 -9.05 4.29
N ILE A 38 -2.44 -8.89 5.40
CA ILE A 38 -1.00 -9.22 5.47
C ILE A 38 -0.79 -10.72 5.26
N ILE A 39 -1.58 -11.57 5.92
CA ILE A 39 -1.44 -13.03 5.85
C ILE A 39 -1.69 -13.53 4.43
N ILE A 40 -2.73 -13.02 3.76
CA ILE A 40 -3.01 -13.35 2.36
C ILE A 40 -1.86 -12.90 1.45
N VAL A 41 -1.41 -11.65 1.56
CA VAL A 41 -0.33 -11.10 0.71
C VAL A 41 0.99 -11.82 0.96
N PHE A 42 1.28 -12.23 2.20
CA PHE A 42 2.47 -12.97 2.57
C PHE A 42 2.49 -14.37 1.94
N ILE A 43 1.38 -15.11 2.01
CA ILE A 43 1.24 -16.43 1.36
C ILE A 43 1.34 -16.29 -0.16
N LEU A 44 0.69 -15.29 -0.76
CA LEU A 44 0.78 -15.03 -2.20
C LEU A 44 2.21 -14.68 -2.62
N THR A 45 2.91 -13.83 -1.86
CA THR A 45 4.31 -13.44 -2.13
C THR A 45 5.25 -14.64 -2.05
N CYS A 46 5.01 -15.58 -1.13
CA CYS A 46 5.77 -16.84 -1.03
C CYS A 46 5.51 -17.81 -2.20
N LEU A 47 4.30 -17.81 -2.78
CA LEU A 47 3.97 -18.60 -3.98
C LEU A 47 4.41 -17.90 -5.30
N GLY A 48 4.63 -16.59 -5.25
CA GLY A 48 5.17 -15.78 -6.33
C GLY A 48 5.14 -14.29 -5.98
N TRP A 49 6.18 -13.53 -6.34
CA TRP A 49 6.24 -12.12 -6.00
C TRP A 49 5.13 -11.28 -6.69
N ILE A 50 4.87 -11.54 -7.97
CA ILE A 50 3.88 -10.82 -8.78
C ILE A 50 2.47 -10.79 -8.14
N PRO A 51 1.86 -11.91 -7.72
CA PRO A 51 0.53 -11.89 -7.10
C PRO A 51 0.49 -11.13 -5.77
N GLY A 52 1.59 -11.11 -5.00
CA GLY A 52 1.69 -10.32 -3.76
C GLY A 52 1.65 -8.81 -3.99
N VAL A 53 2.35 -8.31 -5.00
CA VAL A 53 2.34 -6.87 -5.37
C VAL A 53 0.98 -6.44 -5.89
N ILE A 54 0.32 -7.25 -6.71
CA ILE A 54 -1.02 -6.97 -7.23
C ILE A 54 -2.04 -6.89 -6.08
N ALA A 55 -2.00 -7.83 -5.15
CA ALA A 55 -2.88 -7.83 -3.98
C ALA A 55 -2.65 -6.58 -3.10
N ALA A 56 -1.39 -6.22 -2.83
CA ALA A 56 -1.05 -5.02 -2.06
C ALA A 56 -1.52 -3.73 -2.77
N LEU A 57 -1.41 -3.65 -4.09
CA LEU A 57 -1.91 -2.52 -4.89
C LEU A 57 -3.44 -2.41 -4.85
N ILE A 58 -4.16 -3.52 -4.97
CA ILE A 58 -5.64 -3.52 -4.91
C ILE A 58 -6.11 -3.07 -3.52
N ILE A 59 -5.51 -3.60 -2.45
CA ILE A 59 -5.87 -3.23 -1.07
C ILE A 59 -5.57 -1.76 -0.76
N ASN A 60 -4.43 -1.25 -1.25
CA ASN A 60 -4.04 0.14 -1.04
C ASN A 60 -4.87 1.13 -1.88
N ASN A 61 -5.35 0.72 -3.05
CA ASN A 61 -6.24 1.53 -3.90
C ASN A 61 -7.73 1.39 -3.58
N ASN A 62 -8.12 0.44 -2.71
CA ASN A 62 -9.51 0.25 -2.33
C ASN A 62 -9.94 1.35 -1.32
N PRO A 63 -10.91 2.24 -1.67
CA PRO A 63 -11.37 3.32 -0.78
C PRO A 63 -12.28 2.83 0.36
N LYS A 64 -12.65 1.55 0.37
CA LYS A 64 -13.56 0.94 1.36
C LYS A 64 -12.86 0.33 2.58
N ASN A 65 -11.54 0.55 2.75
CA ASN A 65 -10.75 0.04 3.88
C ASN A 65 -10.03 1.17 4.63
#